data_AF-A0A5B0RTW8-F1
#
_entry.id   AF-A0A5B0RTW8-F1
#
_cell.length_a   1.000
_cell.length_b   1.000
_cell.length_c   1.000
_cell.angle_alpha   90.00
_cell.angle_beta   90.00
_cell.angle_gamma   90.00
#
_symmetry.space_group_name_H-M   'P 1'
#
loop_
_entity.id
_entity.type
_entity.pdbx_description
1 polymer ?
#
loop_
_entity_poly.entity_id
_entity_poly.type
_entity_poly.pdbx_seq_one_letter_code
_entity_poly.pdbx_strand_id
1 'polypeptide(L)'
;MAFLFKSKTKSPQDLVKTIKDSLNKLENNPSVDLTKKINEDITKSLQLMKSILSGSSLPTIQDSSIPTTSSNGAEDGQPMSANGALGPINSSSSSSSASNSSPEIVAQLAQEIYNQDLLKIFLLQMRRFEFESRKDVVNIFNLILRRQIGTRWPTVDYLANREEIIWIALKGYENSDVALNTGMILKEMLRHEILAKSLLYSDRFYDFPQYIEQTTFGIACDAMSSFKECLTRHKSMVATYLEDNYEKFFTMYTNLIQSSNYVTKRQSIKLLGEILLDRSNYNVMNQYISNEDNLKIMMNLLKDKSKNIQFEAFHVFKVFVANPRKPAPIESILKRNKEKLIEFLRKFHNDKDDEQFNDEKGFLILQIENLR
;
A
#
# COMPACT_ATOMS: atom_id res chain seq x y z
N MET A 1 -57.61 -4.06 10.79
CA MET A 1 -56.82 -3.74 9.58
C MET A 1 -55.42 -3.32 10.01
N ALA A 2 -54.44 -4.22 9.91
CA ALA A 2 -53.04 -3.87 10.15
C ALA A 2 -52.48 -3.30 8.83
N PHE A 3 -52.19 -2.00 8.82
CA PHE A 3 -51.47 -1.36 7.73
C PHE A 3 -50.01 -1.85 7.76
N LEU A 4 -49.71 -2.85 6.92
CA LEU A 4 -48.35 -3.26 6.61
C LEU A 4 -47.67 -2.14 5.79
N PHE A 5 -47.03 -1.20 6.46
CA PHE A 5 -46.06 -0.31 5.84
C PHE A 5 -44.84 -1.14 5.41
N LYS A 6 -44.87 -1.67 4.18
CA LYS A 6 -43.62 -2.03 3.50
C LYS A 6 -42.83 -0.73 3.32
N SER A 7 -41.78 -0.55 4.11
CA SER A 7 -40.75 0.47 3.88
C SER A 7 -40.37 0.41 2.39
N LYS A 8 -40.61 1.50 1.65
CA LYS A 8 -40.15 1.61 0.25
C LYS A 8 -38.62 1.52 0.29
N THR A 9 -38.07 0.41 -0.17
CA THR A 9 -36.64 0.28 -0.44
C THR A 9 -36.26 1.35 -1.46
N LYS A 10 -35.39 2.30 -1.07
CA LYS A 10 -34.89 3.35 -1.98
C LYS A 10 -34.23 2.70 -3.19
N SER A 11 -34.52 3.19 -4.39
CA SER A 11 -33.83 2.72 -5.60
C SER A 11 -32.35 3.11 -5.56
N PRO A 12 -31.46 2.44 -6.32
CA PRO A 12 -30.06 2.84 -6.43
C PRO A 12 -29.88 4.31 -6.84
N GLN A 13 -30.70 4.79 -7.77
CA GLN A 13 -30.70 6.19 -8.22
C GLN A 13 -31.10 7.14 -7.08
N ASP A 14 -32.14 6.80 -6.31
CA ASP A 14 -32.58 7.60 -5.17
C ASP A 14 -31.51 7.66 -4.07
N LEU A 15 -30.76 6.57 -3.85
CA LEU A 15 -29.67 6.53 -2.89
C LEU A 15 -28.55 7.52 -3.27
N VAL A 16 -28.07 7.44 -4.52
CA VAL A 16 -27.02 8.34 -5.03
C VAL A 16 -27.47 9.79 -4.98
N LYS A 17 -28.70 10.06 -5.43
CA LYS A 17 -29.29 11.40 -5.39
C LYS A 17 -29.43 11.93 -3.96
N THR A 18 -29.93 11.11 -3.03
CA THR A 18 -30.08 11.49 -1.62
C THR A 18 -28.73 11.95 -1.05
N ILE A 19 -27.67 11.19 -1.28
CA ILE A 19 -26.34 11.53 -0.74
C ILE A 19 -25.85 12.86 -1.32
N LYS A 20 -25.94 13.06 -2.64
CA LYS A 20 -25.51 14.32 -3.28
C LYS A 20 -26.30 15.52 -2.77
N ASP A 21 -27.63 15.41 -2.74
CA ASP A 21 -28.50 16.49 -2.27
C ASP A 21 -28.24 16.81 -0.79
N SER A 22 -28.00 15.79 0.04
CA SER A 22 -27.64 15.94 1.45
C SER A 22 -26.28 16.62 1.64
N LEU A 23 -25.25 16.23 0.88
CA LEU A 23 -23.94 16.87 0.93
C LEU A 23 -24.01 18.34 0.51
N ASN A 24 -24.73 18.64 -0.57
CA ASN A 24 -24.96 20.02 -1.02
C ASN A 24 -25.68 20.86 0.06
N LYS A 25 -26.64 20.27 0.79
CA LYS A 25 -27.29 20.95 1.92
C LYS A 25 -26.32 21.25 3.06
N LEU A 26 -25.35 20.37 3.33
CA LEU A 26 -24.28 20.64 4.31
C LEU A 26 -23.37 21.79 3.87
N GLU A 27 -23.22 22.05 2.56
CA GLU A 27 -22.44 23.21 2.07
C GLU A 27 -23.01 24.55 2.49
N ASN A 28 -24.34 24.64 2.66
CA ASN A 28 -25.03 25.86 3.03
C ASN A 28 -25.07 26.14 4.54
N ASN A 29 -24.22 25.48 5.34
CA ASN A 29 -24.11 25.63 6.80
C ASN A 29 -25.49 25.66 7.51
N PRO A 30 -26.28 24.57 7.43
CA PRO A 30 -27.62 24.52 7.98
C PRO A 30 -27.61 24.59 9.52
N SER A 31 -28.79 24.76 10.13
CA SER A 31 -28.92 24.72 11.59
C SER A 31 -28.44 23.39 12.17
N VAL A 32 -28.08 23.37 13.46
CA VAL A 32 -27.58 22.17 14.15
C VAL A 32 -28.56 20.99 14.03
N ASP A 33 -29.85 21.24 14.22
CA ASP A 33 -30.88 20.19 14.13
C ASP A 33 -31.04 19.65 12.71
N LEU A 34 -30.97 20.53 11.71
CA LEU A 34 -31.03 20.11 10.31
C LEU A 34 -29.75 19.35 9.92
N THR A 35 -28.59 19.74 10.43
CA THR A 35 -27.31 19.04 10.22
C THR A 35 -27.38 17.60 10.72
N LYS A 36 -27.89 17.38 11.94
CA LYS A 36 -28.08 16.03 12.51
C LYS A 36 -28.97 15.17 11.61
N LYS A 37 -30.11 15.72 11.18
CA LYS A 37 -31.04 15.01 10.28
C LYS A 37 -30.40 14.65 8.94
N ILE A 38 -29.63 15.57 8.36
CA ILE A 38 -28.91 15.33 7.11
C ILE A 38 -27.87 14.21 7.28
N ASN A 39 -27.10 14.22 8.38
CA ASN A 39 -26.10 13.18 8.66
C ASN A 39 -26.73 11.80 8.89
N GLU A 40 -27.88 11.72 9.55
CA GLU A 40 -28.65 10.47 9.67
C GLU A 40 -29.07 9.93 8.31
N ASP A 41 -29.57 10.80 7.42
CA ASP A 41 -30.00 10.41 6.07
C ASP A 41 -28.82 9.94 5.20
N ILE A 42 -27.66 10.61 5.32
CA ILE A 42 -26.41 10.19 4.68
C ILE A 42 -26.01 8.80 5.20
N THR A 43 -25.94 8.63 6.52
CA THR A 43 -25.51 7.38 7.17
C THR A 43 -26.39 6.21 6.74
N LYS A 44 -27.72 6.37 6.79
CA LYS A 44 -28.68 5.34 6.34
C LYS A 44 -28.49 5.01 4.86
N SER A 45 -28.25 6.02 4.03
CA SER A 45 -28.06 5.81 2.59
C SER A 45 -26.74 5.10 2.28
N LEU A 46 -25.64 5.45 2.95
CA LEU A 46 -24.35 4.76 2.85
C LEU A 46 -24.45 3.30 3.32
N GLN A 47 -25.11 3.04 4.44
CA GLN A 47 -25.31 1.67 4.94
C GLN A 47 -26.11 0.81 3.96
N LEU A 48 -27.15 1.37 3.32
CA LEU A 48 -27.91 0.68 2.28
C LEU A 48 -27.05 0.41 1.03
N MET A 49 -26.27 1.40 0.56
CA MET A 49 -25.33 1.20 -0.55
C MET A 49 -24.32 0.08 -0.24
N LYS A 50 -23.72 0.12 0.95
CA LYS A 50 -22.79 -0.91 1.42
C LYS A 50 -23.45 -2.28 1.43
N SER A 51 -24.66 -2.39 1.98
CA SER A 51 -25.40 -3.67 2.00
C SER A 51 -25.70 -4.21 0.60
N ILE A 52 -26.03 -3.36 -0.36
CA ILE A 52 -26.23 -3.76 -1.76
C ILE A 52 -24.93 -4.33 -2.35
N LEU A 53 -23.81 -3.63 -2.14
CA LEU A 53 -22.51 -4.00 -2.70
C LEU A 53 -21.90 -5.25 -2.03
N SER A 54 -22.00 -5.38 -0.70
CA SER A 54 -21.41 -6.50 0.05
C SER A 54 -22.12 -7.84 -0.17
N GLY A 55 -23.39 -7.83 -0.59
CA GLY A 55 -24.14 -9.05 -0.91
C GLY A 55 -23.71 -9.71 -2.23
N SER A 56 -22.78 -9.11 -2.96
CA SER A 56 -22.08 -9.76 -4.07
C SER A 56 -20.86 -10.50 -3.54
N SER A 57 -20.77 -11.81 -3.80
CA SER A 57 -19.56 -12.60 -3.53
C SER A 57 -18.39 -12.03 -4.33
N LEU A 58 -17.61 -11.14 -3.73
CA LEU A 58 -16.42 -10.56 -4.34
C LEU A 58 -15.26 -11.56 -4.20
N PRO A 59 -14.52 -11.89 -5.28
CA PRO A 59 -13.30 -12.66 -5.16
C PRO A 59 -12.27 -11.85 -4.37
N THR A 60 -11.67 -12.47 -3.35
CA THR A 60 -10.50 -11.90 -2.66
C THR A 60 -9.31 -11.97 -3.60
N ILE A 61 -8.69 -10.83 -3.92
CA ILE A 61 -7.37 -10.82 -4.57
C ILE A 61 -6.40 -11.48 -3.57
N GLN A 62 -5.92 -12.68 -3.89
CA GLN A 62 -4.85 -13.32 -3.12
C GLN A 62 -3.57 -12.50 -3.31
N ASP A 63 -3.09 -11.88 -2.23
CA ASP A 63 -1.73 -11.31 -2.18
C ASP A 63 -0.74 -12.48 -2.24
N SER A 64 -0.16 -12.74 -3.41
CA SER A 64 0.94 -13.68 -3.58
C SER A 64 2.27 -13.00 -3.26
N SER A 65 2.52 -12.72 -1.98
CA SER A 65 3.87 -12.43 -1.47
C SER A 65 3.86 -12.27 0.04
N ILE A 66 4.34 -13.29 0.76
CA ILE A 66 5.23 -13.25 1.94
C ILE A 66 5.42 -14.72 2.42
N PRO A 67 6.64 -15.27 2.43
CA PRO A 67 7.01 -16.27 3.44
C PRO A 67 7.58 -15.54 4.65
N THR A 68 6.82 -15.51 5.75
CA THR A 68 7.36 -15.13 7.07
C THR A 68 7.92 -16.37 7.73
N THR A 69 9.24 -16.40 7.85
CA THR A 69 9.98 -17.23 8.79
C THR A 69 9.85 -16.66 10.21
N SER A 70 9.37 -17.47 11.14
CA SER A 70 9.83 -17.46 12.54
C SER A 70 9.36 -18.72 13.26
N SER A 71 10.32 -19.34 13.94
CA SER A 71 10.32 -20.59 14.68
C SER A 71 9.52 -20.56 15.99
N ASN A 72 9.06 -21.72 16.45
CA ASN A 72 9.57 -22.41 17.66
C ASN A 72 8.70 -23.60 18.08
N GLY A 73 9.37 -24.65 18.57
CA GLY A 73 8.89 -25.47 19.69
C GLY A 73 8.40 -26.89 19.35
N ALA A 74 9.22 -27.87 19.68
CA ALA A 74 8.94 -29.30 19.63
C ALA A 74 8.14 -29.79 20.86
N GLU A 75 7.37 -30.88 20.70
CA GLU A 75 7.31 -32.01 21.66
C GLU A 75 6.63 -33.25 21.03
N ASP A 76 7.11 -34.41 21.46
CA ASP A 76 6.95 -35.78 20.95
C ASP A 76 5.56 -36.45 21.15
N GLY A 77 5.28 -37.50 20.36
CA GLY A 77 4.42 -38.63 20.77
C GLY A 77 3.43 -39.21 19.74
N GLN A 78 3.79 -40.33 19.09
CA GLN A 78 2.94 -41.23 18.25
C GLN A 78 2.09 -42.23 19.10
N PRO A 79 1.24 -43.15 18.54
CA PRO A 79 0.24 -43.04 17.45
C PRO A 79 -1.09 -43.87 17.68
N MET A 80 -2.00 -43.84 16.68
CA MET A 80 -3.06 -44.82 16.26
C MET A 80 -4.36 -45.08 17.08
N SER A 81 -5.53 -44.86 16.42
CA SER A 81 -6.67 -45.80 16.15
C SER A 81 -7.95 -44.99 15.83
N ALA A 82 -8.58 -45.10 14.65
CA ALA A 82 -9.57 -46.08 14.14
C ALA A 82 -11.06 -45.74 14.43
N ASN A 83 -11.83 -45.63 13.34
CA ASN A 83 -13.28 -45.84 13.15
C ASN A 83 -14.33 -44.93 13.80
N GLY A 84 -15.29 -44.47 12.99
CA GLY A 84 -16.61 -44.06 13.50
C GLY A 84 -17.53 -43.26 12.58
N ALA A 85 -18.22 -43.95 11.67
CA ALA A 85 -19.61 -43.75 11.23
C ALA A 85 -20.13 -42.39 10.67
N LEU A 86 -20.65 -42.52 9.45
CA LEU A 86 -21.61 -41.63 8.77
C LEU A 86 -22.95 -41.57 9.53
N GLY A 87 -23.54 -40.37 9.62
CA GLY A 87 -24.95 -40.14 9.95
C GLY A 87 -25.47 -38.89 9.22
N PRO A 88 -26.68 -38.92 8.63
CA PRO A 88 -27.20 -37.77 7.89
C PRO A 88 -27.84 -36.77 8.86
N ILE A 89 -27.35 -35.52 8.87
CA ILE A 89 -27.98 -34.44 9.62
C ILE A 89 -28.88 -33.64 8.68
N ASN A 90 -30.16 -33.76 8.99
CA ASN A 90 -31.31 -33.06 8.47
C ASN A 90 -31.11 -31.53 8.56
N SER A 91 -30.91 -30.84 7.43
CA SER A 91 -30.92 -29.36 7.40
C SER A 91 -32.36 -28.88 7.24
N SER A 92 -33.02 -28.74 8.38
CA SER A 92 -34.23 -27.95 8.52
C SER A 92 -33.97 -26.50 8.09
N SER A 93 -34.90 -26.01 7.30
CA SER A 93 -35.09 -24.63 6.86
C SER A 93 -34.84 -23.61 7.97
N SER A 94 -33.82 -22.78 7.81
CA SER A 94 -33.70 -21.48 8.47
C SER A 94 -33.95 -20.38 7.44
N SER A 95 -35.10 -19.74 7.61
CA SER A 95 -35.51 -18.40 7.16
C SER A 95 -34.50 -17.62 6.31
N SER A 96 -34.78 -17.57 5.01
CA SER A 96 -34.21 -16.61 4.07
C SER A 96 -34.60 -15.18 4.46
N SER A 97 -33.66 -14.43 5.03
CA SER A 97 -33.69 -12.98 4.88
C SER A 97 -33.49 -12.69 3.39
N ALA A 98 -34.51 -12.13 2.73
CA ALA A 98 -34.43 -11.74 1.33
C ALA A 98 -33.21 -10.82 1.14
N SER A 99 -32.20 -11.30 0.42
CA SER A 99 -31.03 -10.50 0.11
C SER A 99 -31.45 -9.35 -0.81
N ASN A 100 -31.33 -8.11 -0.34
CA ASN A 100 -31.56 -6.90 -1.14
C ASN A 100 -30.46 -6.68 -2.22
N SER A 101 -29.68 -7.71 -2.55
CA SER A 101 -28.49 -7.67 -3.39
C SER A 101 -28.64 -8.65 -4.55
N SER A 102 -29.32 -8.21 -5.62
CA SER A 102 -29.23 -8.91 -6.91
C SER A 102 -28.08 -8.34 -7.74
N PRO A 103 -27.44 -9.13 -8.62
CA PRO A 103 -26.41 -8.62 -9.54
C PRO A 103 -26.88 -7.43 -10.37
N GLU A 104 -28.17 -7.38 -10.70
CA GLU A 104 -28.81 -6.27 -11.42
C GLU A 104 -28.84 -4.99 -10.59
N ILE A 105 -29.27 -5.06 -9.32
CA ILE A 105 -29.31 -3.89 -8.42
C ILE A 105 -27.89 -3.36 -8.18
N VAL A 106 -26.89 -4.25 -8.05
CA VAL A 106 -25.48 -3.86 -7.94
C VAL A 106 -25.00 -3.16 -9.21
N ALA A 107 -25.36 -3.67 -10.39
CA ALA A 107 -25.00 -3.04 -11.67
C ALA A 107 -25.66 -1.66 -11.83
N GLN A 108 -26.93 -1.52 -11.48
CA GLN A 108 -27.65 -0.24 -11.48
C GLN A 108 -27.00 0.76 -10.51
N LEU A 109 -26.68 0.34 -9.28
CA LEU A 109 -26.00 1.19 -8.31
C LEU A 109 -24.63 1.64 -8.80
N ALA A 110 -23.84 0.72 -9.35
CA ALA A 110 -22.53 1.05 -9.90
C ALA A 110 -22.64 2.06 -11.04
N GLN A 111 -23.58 1.88 -11.96
CA GLN A 111 -23.81 2.80 -13.07
C GLN A 111 -24.20 4.20 -12.58
N GLU A 112 -25.08 4.30 -11.58
CA GLU A 112 -25.46 5.59 -10.99
C GLU A 112 -24.29 6.26 -10.26
N ILE A 113 -23.44 5.49 -9.58
CA ILE A 113 -22.21 6.00 -8.95
C ILE A 113 -21.29 6.65 -10.00
N TYR A 114 -21.13 6.02 -11.17
CA TYR A 114 -20.30 6.55 -12.26
C TYR A 114 -20.94 7.77 -12.93
N ASN A 115 -22.23 7.68 -13.27
CA ASN A 115 -22.96 8.76 -13.95
C ASN A 115 -23.00 10.05 -13.13
N GLN A 116 -22.96 9.92 -11.80
CA GLN A 116 -23.10 11.04 -10.88
C GLN A 116 -21.77 11.50 -10.27
N ASP A 117 -20.64 10.94 -10.69
CA ASP A 117 -19.29 11.24 -10.18
C ASP A 117 -19.16 11.05 -8.66
N LEU A 118 -19.93 10.10 -8.09
CA LEU A 118 -20.06 9.99 -6.63
C LEU A 118 -18.72 9.68 -5.95
N LEU A 119 -17.85 8.89 -6.58
CA LEU A 119 -16.51 8.57 -6.06
C LEU A 119 -15.63 9.82 -5.89
N LYS A 120 -15.70 10.77 -6.84
CA LYS A 120 -15.01 12.06 -6.75
C LYS A 120 -15.58 12.92 -5.63
N ILE A 121 -16.91 12.97 -5.54
CA ILE A 121 -17.63 13.73 -4.49
C ILE A 121 -17.28 13.18 -3.10
N PHE A 122 -17.22 11.86 -2.93
CA PHE A 122 -16.81 11.21 -1.69
C PHE A 122 -15.45 11.68 -1.20
N LEU A 123 -14.45 11.76 -2.08
CA LEU A 123 -13.12 12.22 -1.71
C LEU A 123 -13.10 13.72 -1.40
N LEU A 124 -13.72 14.56 -2.23
CA LEU A 124 -13.77 16.01 -2.03
C LEU A 124 -14.50 16.40 -0.73
N GLN A 125 -15.58 15.68 -0.40
CA GLN A 125 -16.43 15.97 0.75
C GLN A 125 -16.10 15.11 1.98
N MET A 126 -15.00 14.34 1.96
CA MET A 126 -14.63 13.40 3.02
C MET A 126 -14.70 14.02 4.43
N ARG A 127 -14.27 15.29 4.57
CA ARG A 127 -14.24 16.03 5.84
C ARG A 127 -15.64 16.29 6.42
N ARG A 128 -16.67 16.37 5.59
CA ARG A 128 -18.06 16.66 5.99
C ARG A 128 -18.79 15.45 6.56
N PHE A 129 -18.36 14.24 6.19
CA PHE A 129 -18.94 13.02 6.75
C PHE A 129 -18.57 12.87 8.23
N GLU A 130 -19.49 12.31 8.99
CA GLU A 130 -19.21 11.84 10.35
C GLU A 130 -18.22 10.66 10.33
N PHE A 131 -17.59 10.41 11.48
CA PHE A 131 -16.51 9.43 11.59
C PHE A 131 -16.88 8.04 11.04
N GLU A 132 -18.06 7.51 11.41
CA GLU A 132 -18.50 6.20 10.91
C GLU A 132 -18.89 6.24 9.43
N SER A 133 -19.51 7.33 8.98
CA SER A 133 -19.81 7.54 7.56
C SER A 133 -18.55 7.57 6.68
N ARG A 134 -17.43 8.12 7.17
CA ARG A 134 -16.14 8.09 6.45
C ARG A 134 -15.66 6.66 6.23
N LYS A 135 -15.82 5.77 7.22
CA LYS A 135 -15.46 4.35 7.07
C LYS A 135 -16.37 3.65 6.05
N ASP A 136 -17.66 3.96 6.06
CA ASP A 136 -18.59 3.43 5.08
C ASP A 136 -18.25 3.89 3.66
N VAL A 137 -17.87 5.16 3.48
CA VAL A 137 -17.38 5.67 2.19
C VAL A 137 -16.15 4.90 1.70
N VAL A 138 -15.14 4.70 2.56
CA VAL A 138 -13.94 3.90 2.21
C VAL A 138 -14.34 2.48 1.80
N ASN A 139 -15.24 1.86 2.55
CA ASN A 139 -15.71 0.50 2.26
C ASN A 139 -16.43 0.42 0.91
N ILE A 140 -17.39 1.32 0.66
CA ILE A 140 -18.13 1.41 -0.61
C ILE A 140 -17.18 1.61 -1.78
N PHE A 141 -16.22 2.54 -1.66
CA PHE A 141 -15.22 2.80 -2.68
C PHE A 141 -14.42 1.53 -3.00
N ASN A 142 -13.94 0.84 -1.97
CA ASN A 142 -13.14 -0.37 -2.16
C ASN A 142 -13.95 -1.54 -2.71
N LEU A 143 -15.21 -1.71 -2.29
CA LEU A 143 -16.11 -2.75 -2.82
C LEU A 143 -16.39 -2.55 -4.31
N ILE A 144 -16.73 -1.32 -4.72
CA ILE A 144 -17.00 -1.05 -6.13
C ILE A 144 -15.73 -1.11 -6.96
N LEU A 145 -14.58 -0.69 -6.42
CA LEU A 145 -13.28 -0.82 -7.10
C LEU A 145 -12.91 -2.28 -7.37
N ARG A 146 -13.19 -3.17 -6.41
CA ARG A 146 -12.97 -4.61 -6.53
C ARG A 146 -14.04 -5.35 -7.35
N ARG A 147 -15.07 -4.66 -7.83
CA ARG A 147 -16.14 -5.32 -8.58
C ARG A 147 -15.66 -5.71 -9.97
N GLN A 148 -15.86 -6.98 -10.31
CA GLN A 148 -15.58 -7.53 -11.64
C GLN A 148 -16.85 -7.83 -12.43
N ILE A 149 -16.78 -7.68 -13.75
CA ILE A 149 -17.74 -8.24 -14.70
C ILE A 149 -16.93 -9.03 -15.74
N GLY A 150 -17.00 -10.35 -15.66
CA GLY A 150 -16.08 -11.22 -16.41
C GLY A 150 -14.63 -10.95 -15.99
N THR A 151 -13.78 -10.62 -16.95
CA THR A 151 -12.36 -10.27 -16.72
C THR A 151 -12.12 -8.78 -16.53
N ARG A 152 -13.17 -7.95 -16.63
CA ARG A 152 -13.04 -6.48 -16.55
C ARG A 152 -13.31 -5.98 -15.14
N TRP A 153 -12.69 -4.85 -14.83
CA TRP A 153 -12.89 -4.08 -13.61
C TRP A 153 -13.53 -2.73 -13.99
N PRO A 154 -14.86 -2.62 -14.07
CA PRO A 154 -15.51 -1.43 -14.64
C PRO A 154 -15.13 -0.12 -13.92
N THR A 155 -14.93 -0.18 -12.60
CA THR A 155 -14.51 0.98 -11.81
C THR A 155 -13.09 1.40 -12.12
N VAL A 156 -12.20 0.44 -12.37
CA VAL A 156 -10.82 0.73 -12.78
C VAL A 156 -10.82 1.38 -14.16
N ASP A 157 -11.61 0.86 -15.10
CA ASP A 157 -11.77 1.45 -16.44
C ASP A 157 -12.34 2.89 -16.35
N TYR A 158 -13.29 3.12 -15.44
CA TYR A 158 -13.84 4.44 -15.15
C TYR A 158 -12.77 5.41 -14.60
N LEU A 159 -11.97 4.97 -13.62
CA LEU A 159 -10.94 5.79 -12.98
C LEU A 159 -9.74 6.05 -13.90
N ALA A 160 -9.39 5.11 -14.79
CA ALA A 160 -8.29 5.27 -15.74
C ALA A 160 -8.49 6.45 -16.71
N ASN A 161 -9.75 6.87 -16.94
CA ASN A 161 -10.09 8.03 -17.75
C ASN A 161 -10.36 9.29 -16.92
N ARG A 162 -10.14 9.24 -15.60
CA ARG A 162 -10.44 10.30 -14.62
C ARG A 162 -9.35 10.36 -13.56
N GLU A 163 -8.12 10.53 -14.03
CA GLU A 163 -6.94 10.48 -13.18
C GLU A 163 -7.07 11.46 -12.01
N GLU A 164 -7.73 12.61 -12.18
CA GLU A 164 -7.86 13.62 -11.12
C GLU A 164 -8.44 13.07 -9.80
N ILE A 165 -9.23 11.98 -9.86
CA ILE A 165 -9.76 11.31 -8.66
C ILE A 165 -8.62 10.70 -7.83
N ILE A 166 -7.60 10.13 -8.48
CA ILE A 166 -6.39 9.61 -7.82
C ILE A 166 -5.62 10.76 -7.16
N TRP A 167 -5.60 11.93 -7.79
CA TRP A 167 -4.82 13.10 -7.34
C TRP A 167 -5.50 13.72 -6.13
N ILE A 168 -6.84 13.76 -6.12
CA ILE A 168 -7.64 14.17 -4.95
C ILE A 168 -7.40 13.20 -3.78
N ALA A 169 -7.35 11.88 -4.03
CA ALA A 169 -7.07 10.90 -2.97
C ALA A 169 -5.67 11.10 -2.37
N LEU A 170 -4.65 11.30 -3.22
CA LEU A 170 -3.28 11.62 -2.79
C LEU A 170 -3.23 12.91 -1.96
N LYS A 171 -3.83 13.99 -2.47
CA LYS A 171 -3.88 15.28 -1.79
C LYS A 171 -4.60 15.23 -0.44
N GLY A 172 -5.41 14.20 -0.21
CA GLY A 172 -6.02 13.92 1.09
C GLY A 172 -5.03 13.85 2.26
N TYR A 173 -3.76 13.53 2.01
CA TYR A 173 -2.70 13.56 3.02
C TYR A 173 -2.41 14.95 3.60
N GLU A 174 -2.76 16.04 2.90
CA GLU A 174 -2.65 17.42 3.42
C GLU A 174 -3.65 17.70 4.57
N ASN A 175 -4.65 16.84 4.74
CA ASN A 175 -5.73 17.02 5.67
C ASN A 175 -5.73 15.92 6.74
N SER A 176 -5.24 16.27 7.93
CA SER A 176 -5.08 15.33 9.04
C SER A 176 -6.36 14.59 9.44
N ASP A 177 -7.54 15.19 9.24
CA ASP A 177 -8.81 14.62 9.70
C ASP A 177 -9.29 13.45 8.82
N VAL A 178 -8.79 13.36 7.58
CA VAL A 178 -9.24 12.40 6.56
C VAL A 178 -8.10 11.71 5.83
N ALA A 179 -6.85 12.07 6.12
CA ALA A 179 -5.66 11.52 5.49
C ALA A 179 -5.66 9.99 5.48
N LEU A 180 -5.98 9.34 6.60
CA LEU A 180 -6.01 7.88 6.67
C LEU A 180 -7.17 7.27 5.87
N ASN A 181 -8.34 7.93 5.79
CA ASN A 181 -9.45 7.46 4.97
C ASN A 181 -9.11 7.53 3.48
N THR A 182 -8.57 8.66 3.04
CA THR A 182 -8.16 8.87 1.64
C THR A 182 -6.96 8.01 1.25
N GLY A 183 -6.01 7.80 2.16
CA GLY A 183 -4.89 6.87 2.01
C GLY A 183 -5.32 5.41 1.83
N MET A 184 -6.32 4.94 2.58
CA MET A 184 -6.89 3.60 2.39
C MET A 184 -7.52 3.41 1.00
N ILE A 185 -8.20 4.44 0.48
CA ILE A 185 -8.77 4.43 -0.87
C ILE A 185 -7.66 4.46 -1.92
N LEU A 186 -6.67 5.35 -1.74
CA LEU A 186 -5.50 5.46 -2.63
C LEU A 186 -4.79 4.12 -2.75
N LYS A 187 -4.47 3.48 -1.63
CA LYS A 187 -3.77 2.19 -1.61
C LYS A 187 -4.56 1.09 -2.33
N GLU A 188 -5.89 1.10 -2.24
CA GLU A 188 -6.71 0.17 -3.01
C GLU A 188 -6.63 0.45 -4.52
N MET A 189 -6.64 1.72 -4.94
CA MET A 189 -6.45 2.09 -6.35
C MET A 189 -5.10 1.60 -6.88
N LEU A 190 -4.03 1.72 -6.08
CA LEU A 190 -2.67 1.31 -6.45
C LEU A 190 -2.51 -0.21 -6.67
N ARG A 191 -3.48 -1.03 -6.25
CA ARG A 191 -3.50 -2.47 -6.57
C ARG A 191 -3.73 -2.77 -8.04
N HIS A 192 -4.27 -1.82 -8.78
CA HIS A 192 -4.53 -1.96 -10.21
C HIS A 192 -3.43 -1.25 -11.01
N GLU A 193 -2.71 -1.99 -11.85
CA GLU A 193 -1.53 -1.51 -12.57
C GLU A 193 -1.78 -0.21 -13.34
N ILE A 194 -2.91 -0.10 -14.04
CA ILE A 194 -3.23 1.10 -14.83
C ILE A 194 -3.38 2.35 -13.97
N LEU A 195 -3.98 2.25 -12.76
CA LEU A 195 -4.15 3.40 -11.86
C LEU A 195 -2.84 3.74 -11.14
N ALA A 196 -2.07 2.72 -10.76
CA ALA A 196 -0.73 2.90 -10.22
C ALA A 196 0.19 3.59 -11.24
N LYS A 197 0.07 3.23 -12.53
CA LYS A 197 0.80 3.86 -13.64
C LYS A 197 0.48 5.34 -13.75
N SER A 198 -0.81 5.70 -13.75
CA SER A 198 -1.25 7.10 -13.81
C SER A 198 -0.64 7.95 -12.70
N LEU A 199 -0.52 7.40 -11.48
CA LEU A 199 0.15 8.13 -10.40
C LEU A 199 1.68 8.14 -10.55
N LEU A 200 2.31 6.97 -10.73
CA LEU A 200 3.77 6.82 -10.75
C LEU A 200 4.43 7.67 -11.84
N TYR A 201 3.82 7.74 -13.03
CA TYR A 201 4.34 8.50 -14.17
C TYR A 201 3.96 9.99 -14.13
N SER A 202 3.21 10.44 -13.13
CA SER A 202 2.84 11.85 -12.97
C SER A 202 3.83 12.60 -12.09
N ASP A 203 3.87 13.93 -12.23
CA ASP A 203 4.65 14.77 -11.32
C ASP A 203 4.16 14.70 -9.86
N ARG A 204 2.90 14.29 -9.62
CA ARG A 204 2.34 14.13 -8.27
C ARG A 204 2.95 13.00 -7.48
N PHE A 205 3.57 12.03 -8.14
CA PHE A 205 4.34 11.01 -7.43
C PHE A 205 5.41 11.64 -6.52
N TYR A 206 5.95 12.79 -6.93
CA TYR A 206 6.96 13.53 -6.17
C TYR A 206 6.39 14.39 -5.03
N ASP A 207 5.07 14.37 -4.78
CA ASP A 207 4.45 14.96 -3.59
C ASP A 207 4.58 14.03 -2.36
N PHE A 208 4.77 12.71 -2.55
CA PHE A 208 4.91 11.74 -1.46
C PHE A 208 6.00 12.10 -0.43
N PRO A 209 7.24 12.48 -0.81
CA PRO A 209 8.27 12.89 0.14
C PRO A 209 7.81 14.00 1.08
N GLN A 210 7.05 14.96 0.58
CA GLN A 210 6.50 16.03 1.41
C GLN A 210 5.54 15.48 2.45
N TYR A 211 4.61 14.61 2.05
CA TYR A 211 3.66 13.99 2.97
C TYR A 211 4.34 13.07 3.99
N ILE A 212 5.40 12.37 3.59
CA ILE A 212 6.20 11.51 4.47
C ILE A 212 6.94 12.33 5.52
N GLU A 213 7.49 13.49 5.16
CA GLU A 213 8.37 14.26 6.07
C GLU A 213 7.63 15.31 6.91
N GLN A 214 6.50 15.82 6.43
CA GLN A 214 5.84 17.01 7.02
C GLN A 214 4.52 16.71 7.75
N THR A 215 4.04 15.47 7.74
CA THR A 215 2.78 15.09 8.41
C THR A 215 3.02 14.36 9.73
N THR A 216 1.93 14.10 10.47
CA THR A 216 2.01 13.35 11.73
C THR A 216 2.47 11.92 11.48
N PHE A 217 3.07 11.29 12.50
CA PHE A 217 3.67 9.96 12.38
C PHE A 217 2.75 8.91 11.73
N GLY A 218 1.47 8.87 12.11
CA GLY A 218 0.51 7.92 11.53
C GLY A 218 0.25 8.17 10.05
N ILE A 219 0.17 9.44 9.64
CA ILE A 219 -0.05 9.84 8.25
C ILE A 219 1.20 9.58 7.41
N ALA A 220 2.38 9.97 7.92
CA ALA A 220 3.66 9.71 7.29
C ALA A 220 3.90 8.22 7.03
N CYS A 221 3.56 7.35 8.00
CA CYS A 221 3.65 5.90 7.84
C CYS A 221 2.73 5.37 6.74
N ASP A 222 1.48 5.86 6.68
CA ASP A 222 0.56 5.45 5.63
C ASP A 222 0.98 5.97 4.24
N ALA A 223 1.43 7.23 4.14
CA ALA A 223 1.97 7.81 2.92
C ALA A 223 3.21 7.04 2.44
N MET A 224 4.14 6.70 3.33
CA MET A 224 5.31 5.85 3.02
C MET A 224 4.87 4.47 2.51
N SER A 225 3.83 3.89 3.10
CA SER A 225 3.31 2.60 2.66
C SER A 225 2.66 2.68 1.27
N SER A 226 1.93 3.75 0.95
CA SER A 226 1.38 3.99 -0.39
C SER A 226 2.47 4.30 -1.42
N PHE A 227 3.50 5.06 -1.03
CA PHE A 227 4.69 5.31 -1.85
C PHE A 227 5.45 4.02 -2.17
N LYS A 228 5.64 3.15 -1.17
CA LYS A 228 6.21 1.80 -1.36
C LYS A 228 5.36 0.98 -2.33
N GLU A 229 4.04 0.98 -2.17
CA GLU A 229 3.13 0.22 -3.02
C GLU A 229 3.32 0.56 -4.51
N CYS A 230 3.44 1.84 -4.85
CA CYS A 230 3.74 2.31 -6.20
C CYS A 230 5.06 1.75 -6.76
N LEU A 231 6.04 1.50 -5.89
CA LEU A 231 7.41 1.12 -6.26
C LEU A 231 7.68 -0.39 -6.19
N THR A 232 6.77 -1.20 -5.65
CA THR A 232 7.06 -2.63 -5.45
C THR A 232 6.00 -3.58 -5.96
N ARG A 233 4.76 -3.13 -6.21
CA ARG A 233 3.69 -4.05 -6.62
C ARG A 233 3.84 -4.50 -8.08
N HIS A 234 3.88 -3.55 -9.01
CA HIS A 234 3.83 -3.82 -10.46
C HIS A 234 5.23 -3.85 -11.06
N LYS A 235 5.98 -4.93 -10.78
CA LYS A 235 7.43 -5.03 -10.98
C LYS A 235 7.92 -4.59 -12.35
N SER A 236 7.30 -5.08 -13.43
CA SER A 236 7.72 -4.75 -14.80
C SER A 236 7.54 -3.26 -15.10
N MET A 237 6.39 -2.69 -14.73
CA MET A 237 6.09 -1.27 -14.94
C MET A 237 7.03 -0.37 -14.15
N VAL A 238 7.31 -0.75 -12.89
CA VAL A 238 8.23 0.01 -12.03
C VAL A 238 9.66 -0.05 -12.55
N ALA A 239 10.13 -1.22 -12.99
CA ALA A 239 11.47 -1.36 -13.56
C ALA A 239 11.67 -0.40 -14.74
N THR A 240 10.73 -0.38 -15.69
CA THR A 240 10.75 0.56 -16.82
C THR A 240 10.74 2.01 -16.35
N TYR A 241 9.87 2.36 -15.40
CA TYR A 241 9.80 3.72 -14.88
C TYR A 241 11.13 4.17 -14.25
N LEU A 242 11.73 3.33 -13.41
CA LEU A 242 12.97 3.62 -12.70
C LEU A 242 14.17 3.73 -13.64
N GLU A 243 14.21 2.93 -14.72
CA GLU A 243 15.22 3.06 -15.77
C GLU A 243 15.07 4.40 -16.52
N ASP A 244 13.85 4.71 -16.98
CA ASP A 244 13.59 5.92 -17.78
C ASP A 244 13.74 7.23 -16.98
N ASN A 245 13.50 7.18 -15.66
CA ASN A 245 13.49 8.36 -14.78
C ASN A 245 14.58 8.31 -13.70
N TYR A 246 15.64 7.54 -13.94
CA TYR A 246 16.66 7.20 -12.95
C TYR A 246 17.18 8.42 -12.17
N GLU A 247 17.67 9.44 -12.88
CA GLU A 247 18.28 10.63 -12.25
C GLU A 247 17.27 11.42 -11.40
N LYS A 248 16.07 11.70 -11.94
CA LYS A 248 15.02 12.43 -11.23
C LYS A 248 14.57 11.68 -9.98
N PHE A 249 14.37 10.36 -10.11
CA PHE A 249 13.96 9.52 -9.00
C PHE A 249 15.01 9.42 -7.90
N PHE A 250 16.25 9.02 -8.22
CA PHE A 250 17.28 8.80 -7.21
C PHE A 250 17.82 10.09 -6.58
N THR A 251 17.74 11.23 -7.28
CA THR A 251 18.00 12.55 -6.67
C THR A 251 17.01 12.82 -5.54
N MET A 252 15.71 12.61 -5.78
CA MET A 252 14.69 12.74 -4.73
C MET A 252 14.88 11.69 -3.63
N TYR A 253 15.09 10.44 -4.01
CA TYR A 253 15.17 9.32 -3.07
C TYR A 253 16.37 9.43 -2.12
N THR A 254 17.48 10.02 -2.59
CA THR A 254 18.66 10.29 -1.77
C THR A 254 18.34 11.17 -0.56
N ASN A 255 17.41 12.12 -0.71
CA ASN A 255 16.96 12.96 0.41
C ASN A 255 16.24 12.13 1.48
N LEU A 256 15.43 11.15 1.08
CA LEU A 256 14.71 10.28 2.00
C LEU A 256 15.66 9.36 2.80
N ILE A 257 16.64 8.74 2.15
CA ILE A 257 17.64 7.89 2.86
C ILE A 257 18.56 8.71 3.77
N GLN A 258 18.71 10.02 3.52
CA GLN A 258 19.51 10.92 4.35
C GLN A 258 18.69 11.69 5.38
N SER A 259 17.36 11.52 5.40
CA SER A 259 16.41 12.21 6.28
C SER A 259 16.85 12.28 7.76
N SER A 260 16.58 13.41 8.42
CA SER A 260 16.78 13.53 9.87
C SER A 260 15.75 12.72 10.67
N ASN A 261 14.60 12.40 10.07
CA ASN A 261 13.58 11.55 10.67
C ASN A 261 14.05 10.08 10.65
N TYR A 262 14.21 9.49 11.83
CA TYR A 262 14.67 8.11 11.99
C TYR A 262 13.83 7.10 11.22
N VAL A 263 12.49 7.22 11.27
CA VAL A 263 11.60 6.26 10.64
C VAL A 263 11.64 6.41 9.12
N THR A 264 11.58 7.65 8.61
CA THR A 264 11.73 7.91 7.18
C THR A 264 13.05 7.36 6.64
N LYS A 265 14.17 7.72 7.29
CA LYS A 265 15.51 7.25 6.92
C LYS A 265 15.57 5.73 6.89
N ARG A 266 15.16 5.06 7.98
CA ARG A 266 15.24 3.61 8.07
C ARG A 266 14.37 2.91 7.01
N GLN A 267 13.11 3.32 6.86
CA GLN A 267 12.19 2.68 5.90
C GLN A 267 12.63 2.91 4.46
N SER A 268 13.21 4.08 4.16
CA SER A 268 13.72 4.38 2.82
C SER A 268 14.96 3.56 2.49
N ILE A 269 15.89 3.35 3.44
CA ILE A 269 17.06 2.47 3.21
C ILE A 269 16.60 1.02 3.01
N LYS A 270 15.64 0.56 3.82
CA LYS A 270 15.06 -0.78 3.66
C LYS A 270 14.42 -0.96 2.29
N LEU A 271 13.59 0.00 1.87
CA LEU A 271 12.93 -0.04 0.56
C LEU A 271 13.92 0.06 -0.60
N LEU A 272 15.01 0.82 -0.45
CA LEU A 272 16.11 0.82 -1.43
C LEU A 272 16.69 -0.58 -1.61
N GLY A 273 16.94 -1.30 -0.51
CA GLY A 273 17.40 -2.69 -0.56
C GLY A 273 16.41 -3.60 -1.31
N GLU A 274 15.11 -3.47 -1.03
CA GLU A 274 14.06 -4.22 -1.74
C GLU A 274 14.03 -3.91 -3.24
N ILE A 275 14.16 -2.63 -3.63
CA ILE A 275 14.20 -2.20 -5.03
C ILE A 275 15.41 -2.78 -5.76
N LEU A 276 16.61 -2.66 -5.18
CA LEU A 276 17.86 -3.08 -5.82
C LEU A 276 18.00 -4.60 -5.91
N LEU A 277 17.39 -5.36 -5.00
CA LEU A 277 17.43 -6.82 -5.00
C LEU A 277 16.32 -7.47 -5.83
N ASP A 278 15.34 -6.71 -6.33
CA ASP A 278 14.34 -7.27 -7.26
C ASP A 278 14.97 -7.54 -8.63
N ARG A 279 14.81 -8.77 -9.11
CA ARG A 279 15.35 -9.23 -10.40
C ARG A 279 14.91 -8.37 -11.60
N SER A 280 13.74 -7.74 -11.52
CA SER A 280 13.20 -6.90 -12.60
C SER A 280 13.98 -5.59 -12.72
N ASN A 281 14.61 -5.15 -11.62
CA ASN A 281 15.38 -3.92 -11.52
C ASN A 281 16.87 -4.14 -11.77
N TYR A 282 17.26 -5.18 -12.51
CA TYR A 282 18.68 -5.53 -12.73
C TYR A 282 19.50 -4.37 -13.32
N ASN A 283 18.96 -3.65 -14.31
CA ASN A 283 19.66 -2.52 -14.91
C ASN A 283 19.77 -1.33 -13.94
N VAL A 284 18.67 -1.01 -13.26
CA VAL A 284 18.63 0.02 -12.20
C VAL A 284 19.65 -0.28 -11.12
N MET A 285 19.71 -1.53 -10.65
CA MET A 285 20.68 -1.99 -9.66
C MET A 285 22.11 -1.80 -10.16
N ASN A 286 22.42 -2.25 -11.38
CA ASN A 286 23.76 -2.11 -11.96
C ASN A 286 24.19 -0.65 -12.08
N GLN A 287 23.29 0.24 -12.47
CA GLN A 287 23.56 1.68 -12.53
C GLN A 287 23.80 2.25 -11.13
N TYR A 288 22.99 1.85 -10.14
CA TYR A 288 23.11 2.31 -8.75
C TYR A 288 24.43 1.91 -8.10
N ILE A 289 24.84 0.65 -8.26
CA ILE A 289 26.06 0.13 -7.65
C ILE A 289 27.34 0.54 -8.38
N SER A 290 27.21 1.24 -9.51
CA SER A 290 28.33 1.77 -10.27
C SER A 290 28.71 3.20 -9.86
N ASN A 291 27.91 3.85 -9.01
CA ASN A 291 28.11 5.23 -8.57
C ASN A 291 28.90 5.29 -7.24
N GLU A 292 29.99 6.05 -7.22
CA GLU A 292 30.87 6.19 -6.04
C GLU A 292 30.19 6.86 -4.84
N ASP A 293 29.32 7.84 -5.09
CA ASP A 293 28.65 8.57 -4.02
C ASP A 293 27.61 7.68 -3.33
N ASN A 294 26.91 6.84 -4.09
CA ASN A 294 26.02 5.83 -3.53
C ASN A 294 26.78 4.87 -2.59
N LEU A 295 27.97 4.40 -2.99
CA LEU A 295 28.81 3.56 -2.12
C LEU A 295 29.23 4.31 -0.85
N LYS A 296 29.68 5.56 -0.98
CA LYS A 296 30.10 6.39 0.16
C LYS A 296 28.94 6.60 1.15
N ILE A 297 27.73 6.86 0.65
CA ILE A 297 26.53 7.00 1.49
C ILE A 297 26.31 5.72 2.28
N MET A 298 26.32 4.55 1.64
CA MET A 298 26.11 3.27 2.32
C MET A 298 27.20 2.96 3.34
N MET A 299 28.48 3.21 3.01
CA MET A 299 29.59 3.05 3.95
C MET A 299 29.48 3.98 5.17
N ASN A 300 28.96 5.20 5.00
CA ASN A 300 28.71 6.10 6.12
C ASN A 300 27.51 5.63 6.96
N LEU A 301 26.45 5.13 6.34
CA LEU A 301 25.27 4.59 7.04
C LEU A 301 25.57 3.31 7.84
N LEU A 302 26.55 2.50 7.42
CA LEU A 302 27.09 1.39 8.25
C LEU A 302 27.63 1.86 9.60
N LYS A 303 28.00 3.14 9.72
CA LYS A 303 28.50 3.77 10.94
C LYS A 303 27.47 4.65 11.64
N ASP A 304 26.20 4.61 11.22
CA ASP A 304 25.13 5.40 11.85
C ASP A 304 25.00 5.04 13.33
N LYS A 305 24.54 5.96 14.17
CA LYS A 305 24.33 5.70 15.62
C LYS A 305 23.28 4.60 15.88
N SER A 306 22.35 4.38 14.94
CA SER A 306 21.30 3.39 15.08
C SER A 306 21.70 2.04 14.49
N LYS A 307 21.79 1.02 15.35
CA LYS A 307 21.96 -0.40 14.98
C LYS A 307 21.00 -0.86 13.87
N ASN A 308 19.76 -0.36 13.87
CA ASN A 308 18.80 -0.74 12.83
C ASN A 308 19.12 -0.10 11.47
N ILE A 309 19.58 1.16 11.44
CA ILE A 309 20.01 1.82 10.20
C ILE A 309 21.25 1.13 9.64
N GLN A 310 22.23 0.83 10.51
CA GLN A 310 23.43 0.07 10.15
C GLN A 310 23.06 -1.25 9.46
N PHE A 311 22.08 -1.97 10.01
CA PHE A 311 21.62 -3.25 9.47
C PHE A 311 20.96 -3.12 8.09
N GLU A 312 20.04 -2.16 7.89
CA GLU A 312 19.45 -1.94 6.56
C GLU A 312 20.51 -1.48 5.54
N ALA A 313 21.47 -0.64 5.96
CA ALA A 313 22.56 -0.19 5.11
C ALA A 313 23.50 -1.33 4.68
N PHE A 314 23.70 -2.33 5.54
CA PHE A 314 24.44 -3.54 5.21
C PHE A 314 23.81 -4.30 4.04
N HIS A 315 22.48 -4.42 4.00
CA HIS A 315 21.79 -5.11 2.91
C HIS A 315 21.91 -4.40 1.55
N VAL A 316 22.14 -3.07 1.54
CA VAL A 316 22.46 -2.33 0.31
C VAL A 316 23.94 -2.42 -0.01
N PHE A 317 24.82 -2.23 0.99
CA PHE A 317 26.28 -2.32 0.85
C PHE A 317 26.73 -3.68 0.29
N LYS A 318 26.09 -4.78 0.72
CA LYS A 318 26.43 -6.13 0.25
C LYS A 318 26.32 -6.25 -1.27
N VAL A 319 25.40 -5.53 -1.92
CA VAL A 319 25.20 -5.57 -3.37
C VAL A 319 26.41 -4.99 -4.13
N PHE A 320 27.04 -3.93 -3.60
CA PHE A 320 28.26 -3.36 -4.16
C PHE A 320 29.43 -4.35 -4.12
N VAL A 321 29.59 -5.02 -2.97
CA VAL A 321 30.70 -5.95 -2.74
C VAL A 321 30.47 -7.29 -3.45
N ALA A 322 29.23 -7.76 -3.54
CA ALA A 322 28.87 -9.00 -4.24
C ALA A 322 28.93 -8.87 -5.77
N ASN A 323 28.95 -7.65 -6.33
CA ASN A 323 29.04 -7.45 -7.77
C ASN A 323 30.32 -8.10 -8.34
N PRO A 324 30.23 -9.09 -9.25
CA PRO A 324 31.40 -9.76 -9.82
C PRO A 324 32.16 -8.86 -10.82
N ARG A 325 31.51 -7.83 -11.37
CA ARG A 325 32.08 -6.88 -12.34
C ARG A 325 32.04 -5.47 -11.75
N LYS A 326 32.82 -5.27 -10.68
CA LYS A 326 32.91 -3.97 -10.00
C LYS A 326 33.54 -2.94 -10.94
N PRO A 327 32.93 -1.73 -11.10
CA PRO A 327 33.60 -0.64 -11.79
C PRO A 327 34.89 -0.23 -11.08
N ALA A 328 35.91 0.19 -11.84
CA ALA A 328 37.21 0.56 -11.29
C ALA A 328 37.15 1.60 -10.14
N PRO A 329 36.29 2.65 -10.19
CA PRO A 329 36.18 3.59 -9.08
C PRO A 329 35.66 2.94 -7.78
N ILE A 330 34.65 2.06 -7.90
CA ILE A 330 34.09 1.29 -6.78
C ILE A 330 35.14 0.37 -6.17
N GLU A 331 35.85 -0.37 -7.02
CA GLU A 331 36.92 -1.26 -6.58
C GLU A 331 38.05 -0.49 -5.89
N SER A 332 38.44 0.67 -6.41
CA SER A 332 39.44 1.54 -5.81
C SER A 332 39.04 2.03 -4.42
N ILE A 333 37.77 2.38 -4.19
CA ILE A 333 37.27 2.78 -2.87
C ILE A 333 37.34 1.61 -1.88
N LEU A 334 36.92 0.41 -2.30
CA LEU A 334 36.95 -0.78 -1.45
C LEU A 334 38.39 -1.17 -1.10
N LYS A 335 39.32 -1.17 -2.06
CA LYS A 335 40.75 -1.45 -1.83
C LYS A 335 41.38 -0.49 -0.84
N ARG A 336 41.15 0.82 -1.02
CA ARG A 336 41.69 1.86 -0.12
C ARG A 336 41.20 1.71 1.33
N ASN A 337 40.02 1.11 1.53
CA ASN A 337 39.44 0.90 2.85
C ASN A 337 39.47 -0.58 3.31
N LYS A 338 40.19 -1.45 2.59
CA LYS A 338 40.15 -2.91 2.74
C LYS A 338 40.34 -3.38 4.18
N GLU A 339 41.47 -3.01 4.79
CA GLU A 339 41.82 -3.43 6.16
C GLU A 339 40.78 -2.98 7.19
N LYS A 340 40.39 -1.70 7.12
CA LYS A 340 39.40 -1.11 8.02
C LYS A 340 38.01 -1.75 7.86
N LEU A 341 37.61 -2.05 6.62
CA LEU A 341 36.33 -2.71 6.33
C LEU A 341 36.30 -4.14 6.88
N ILE A 342 37.37 -4.91 6.71
CA ILE A 342 37.47 -6.27 7.24
C ILE A 342 37.40 -6.24 8.78
N GLU A 343 38.17 -5.38 9.43
CA GLU A 343 38.14 -5.25 10.89
C GLU A 343 36.75 -4.85 11.39
N PHE A 344 36.12 -3.88 10.72
CA PHE A 344 34.77 -3.44 11.02
C PHE A 344 33.75 -4.57 10.90
N LEU A 345 33.72 -5.28 9.77
CA LEU A 345 32.77 -6.36 9.50
C LEU A 345 32.92 -7.54 10.48
N ARG A 346 34.15 -7.88 10.90
CA ARG A 346 34.38 -8.94 11.90
C ARG A 346 33.72 -8.65 13.26
N LYS A 347 33.51 -7.37 13.59
CA LYS A 347 32.89 -6.92 14.85
C LYS A 347 31.43 -6.48 14.66
N PHE A 348 30.92 -6.47 13.42
CA PHE A 348 29.63 -5.89 13.07
C PHE A 348 28.47 -6.83 13.46
N HIS A 349 27.62 -6.36 14.39
CA HIS A 349 26.41 -7.03 14.85
C HIS A 349 26.58 -8.51 15.25
N ASN A 350 27.68 -8.86 15.93
CA ASN A 350 27.91 -10.23 16.44
C ASN A 350 26.95 -10.63 17.57
N ASP A 351 26.15 -9.69 18.08
CA ASP A 351 25.11 -9.91 19.08
C ASP A 351 23.83 -10.53 18.51
N LYS A 352 23.71 -10.65 17.18
CA LYS A 352 22.56 -11.29 16.52
C LYS A 352 22.82 -12.77 16.25
N ASP A 353 21.93 -13.61 16.76
CA ASP A 353 21.86 -15.03 16.43
C ASP A 353 21.07 -15.23 15.12
N ASP A 354 21.69 -14.83 14.01
CA ASP A 354 21.14 -14.90 12.65
C ASP A 354 22.20 -15.53 11.74
N GLU A 355 22.04 -16.82 11.46
CA GLU A 355 22.98 -17.62 10.67
C GLU A 355 23.15 -17.05 9.26
N GLN A 356 22.05 -16.69 8.60
CA GLN A 356 22.09 -16.11 7.26
C GLN A 356 22.89 -14.81 7.24
N PHE A 357 22.66 -13.92 8.22
CA PHE A 357 23.43 -12.68 8.32
C PHE A 357 24.93 -12.94 8.55
N ASN A 358 25.28 -13.92 9.37
CA ASN A 358 26.68 -14.27 9.63
C ASN A 358 27.36 -14.86 8.38
N ASP A 359 26.66 -15.68 7.60
CA ASP A 359 27.13 -16.19 6.31
C ASP A 359 27.33 -15.07 5.29
N GLU A 360 26.36 -14.16 5.15
CA GLU A 360 26.49 -12.99 4.27
C GLU A 360 27.70 -12.15 4.66
N LYS A 361 27.90 -11.91 5.95
CA LYS A 361 29.05 -11.16 6.49
C LYS A 361 30.38 -11.86 6.20
N GLY A 362 30.46 -13.17 6.41
CA GLY A 362 31.63 -13.98 6.08
C GLY A 362 31.96 -13.94 4.59
N PHE A 363 30.94 -14.07 3.74
CA PHE A 363 31.08 -13.93 2.30
C PHE A 363 31.64 -12.55 1.90
N LEU A 364 31.13 -11.46 2.48
CA LEU A 364 31.62 -10.11 2.19
C LEU A 364 33.08 -9.92 2.60
N ILE A 365 33.48 -10.42 3.76
CA ILE A 365 34.87 -10.37 4.23
C ILE A 365 35.78 -11.06 3.21
N LEU A 366 35.43 -12.27 2.78
CA LEU A 366 36.19 -13.03 1.79
C LEU A 366 36.29 -12.28 0.45
N GLN A 367 35.19 -11.68 -0.02
CA GLN A 367 35.19 -10.89 -1.24
C GLN A 367 36.11 -9.67 -1.15
N ILE A 368 36.13 -8.97 -0.02
CA ILE A 368 37.00 -7.81 0.22
C ILE A 368 38.46 -8.24 0.36
N GLU A 369 38.75 -9.34 1.05
CA GLU A 369 40.09 -9.93 1.18
C GLU A 369 40.70 -10.29 -0.19
N ASN A 370 39.87 -10.76 -1.12
CA ASN A 370 40.29 -11.16 -2.48
C ASN A 370 40.45 -9.98 -3.47
N LEU A 371 40.12 -8.74 -3.09
CA LEU A 371 40.40 -7.57 -3.92
C LEU A 371 41.93 -7.39 -4.03
N ARG A 372 42.45 -7.48 -5.26
CA ARG A 372 43.89 -7.49 -5.58
C ARG A 372 44.50 -6.11 -5.70
#